data_AF-A0A9N7LZE8-F1
#
_entry.id   AF-A0A9N7LZE8-F1
#
_cell.length_a   1.000
_cell.length_b   1.000
_cell.length_c   1.000
_cell.angle_alpha   90.00
_cell.angle_beta   90.00
_cell.angle_gamma   90.00
#
_symmetry.space_group_name_H-M   'P 1'
#
loop_
_entity.id
_entity.type
_entity.pdbx_description
1 polymer ?
#
loop_
_entity_poly.entity_id
_entity_poly.type
_entity_poly.pdbx_seq_one_letter_code
_entity_poly.pdbx_strand_id
1 'polypeptide(L)'
;MRLRAVKVGNRQLNNALYRIAITQIRFNSGGPGATYYRKRREFGDTHAQALRRMERRIARIVFGHMRTAQANWAKQLPKEHSHVEVFGA
;
A
#
# COMPACT_ATOMS: atom_id res chain seq x y z
N MET A 1 -7.60 7.34 20.55
CA MET A 1 -7.39 8.01 19.25
C MET A 1 -8.61 7.79 18.35
N ARG A 2 -9.39 8.83 18.06
CA ARG A 2 -10.62 8.74 17.24
C ARG A 2 -10.25 8.60 15.76
N LEU A 3 -10.68 7.51 15.12
CA LEU A 3 -10.38 7.23 13.71
C LEU A 3 -11.37 7.97 12.80
N ARG A 4 -11.01 9.18 12.34
CA ARG A 4 -11.78 9.84 11.27
C ARG A 4 -11.50 9.13 9.94
N ALA A 5 -12.53 8.57 9.32
CA ALA A 5 -12.47 8.13 7.93
C ALA A 5 -12.40 9.39 7.05
N VAL A 6 -11.25 9.63 6.44
CA VAL A 6 -11.09 10.69 5.45
C VAL A 6 -11.92 10.26 4.22
N LYS A 7 -13.06 10.91 3.96
CA LYS A 7 -13.97 10.56 2.84
C LYS A 7 -13.46 11.03 1.46
N VAL A 8 -12.32 11.73 1.43
CA VAL A 8 -11.66 12.28 0.24
C VAL A 8 -10.47 11.39 -0.19
N GLY A 9 -10.31 11.19 -1.51
CA GLY A 9 -9.26 10.35 -2.13
C GLY A 9 -9.80 9.25 -3.04
N ASN A 10 -8.90 8.49 -3.69
CA ASN A 10 -9.26 7.39 -4.61
C ASN A 10 -9.87 6.20 -3.84
N ARG A 11 -11.21 6.09 -3.89
CA ARG A 11 -11.97 5.06 -3.17
C ARG A 11 -11.71 3.65 -3.68
N GLN A 12 -11.48 3.48 -4.98
CA GLN A 12 -11.18 2.18 -5.55
C GLN A 12 -9.83 1.66 -5.04
N LEU A 13 -8.81 2.53 -5.03
CA LEU A 13 -7.49 2.22 -4.49
C LEU A 13 -7.57 1.87 -2.99
N ASN A 14 -8.26 2.69 -2.21
CA ASN A 14 -8.42 2.44 -0.78
C ASN A 14 -9.13 1.12 -0.50
N ASN A 15 -10.16 0.77 -1.29
CA ASN A 15 -10.87 -0.50 -1.15
C ASN A 15 -9.99 -1.70 -1.57
N ALA A 16 -9.18 -1.55 -2.62
CA ALA A 16 -8.23 -2.59 -3.03
C ALA A 16 -7.19 -2.86 -1.93
N LEU A 17 -6.61 -1.81 -1.34
CA LEU A 17 -5.66 -1.92 -0.23
C LEU A 17 -6.30 -2.57 1.01
N TYR A 18 -7.53 -2.20 1.34
CA TYR A 18 -8.30 -2.81 2.43
C TYR A 18 -8.51 -4.32 2.20
N ARG A 19 -8.92 -4.71 0.99
CA ARG A 19 -9.13 -6.12 0.62
C ARG A 19 -7.83 -6.91 0.73
N ILE A 20 -6.71 -6.39 0.22
CA ILE A 20 -5.39 -7.03 0.34
C ILE A 20 -5.02 -7.20 1.83
N ALA A 21 -5.24 -6.18 2.66
CA ALA A 21 -4.95 -6.24 4.08
C ALA A 21 -5.72 -7.37 4.78
N ILE A 22 -7.03 -7.48 4.54
CA ILE A 22 -7.86 -8.54 5.11
C ILE A 22 -7.43 -9.91 4.61
N THR A 23 -7.15 -10.05 3.31
CA THR A 23 -6.69 -11.33 2.74
C THR A 23 -5.38 -11.78 3.39
N GLN A 24 -4.43 -10.87 3.58
CA GLN A 24 -3.16 -11.17 4.25
C GLN A 24 -3.32 -11.56 5.73
N ILE A 25 -4.33 -11.03 6.43
CA ILE A 25 -4.64 -11.43 7.80
C ILE A 25 -5.28 -12.82 7.84
N ARG A 26 -6.23 -13.08 6.94
CA ARG A 26 -7.09 -14.28 6.98
C ARG A 26 -6.40 -15.54 6.46
N PHE A 27 -5.70 -15.45 5.33
CA PHE A 27 -5.20 -16.63 4.62
C PHE A 27 -3.74 -16.95 4.91
N ASN A 28 -2.98 -15.99 5.46
CA ASN A 28 -1.54 -16.14 5.61
C ASN A 28 -1.11 -15.99 7.06
N SER A 29 -1.61 -16.86 7.95
CA SER A 29 -1.35 -16.84 9.39
C SER A 29 0.15 -16.91 9.76
N GLY A 30 1.01 -17.45 8.88
CA GLY A 30 2.47 -17.44 9.01
C GLY A 30 3.17 -16.29 8.26
N GLY A 31 2.43 -15.53 7.46
CA GLY A 31 2.98 -14.50 6.60
C GLY A 31 3.41 -13.23 7.34
N PRO A 32 4.22 -12.38 6.67
CA PRO A 32 4.66 -11.10 7.23
C PRO A 32 3.50 -10.18 7.62
N GLY A 33 2.38 -10.23 6.88
CA GLY A 33 1.18 -9.44 7.12
C GLY A 33 0.44 -9.84 8.41
N ALA A 34 0.10 -11.13 8.56
CA ALA A 34 -0.57 -11.63 9.75
C ALA A 34 0.32 -11.52 11.00
N THR A 35 1.62 -11.78 10.87
CA THR A 35 2.58 -11.62 11.97
C THR A 35 2.65 -10.17 12.43
N TYR A 36 2.69 -9.21 11.50
CA TYR A 36 2.66 -7.80 11.85
C TYR A 36 1.33 -7.40 12.51
N TYR A 37 0.21 -7.89 12.01
CA TYR A 37 -1.11 -7.64 12.59
C TYR A 37 -1.23 -8.18 14.02
N ARG A 38 -0.80 -9.43 14.28
CA ARG A 38 -0.78 -10.03 15.63
C ARG A 38 0.09 -9.22 16.58
N LYS A 39 1.31 -8.88 16.18
CA LYS A 39 2.20 -8.01 16.98
C LYS A 39 1.49 -6.71 17.36
N ARG A 40 0.81 -6.05 16.42
CA ARG A 40 0.05 -4.81 16.72
C ARG A 40 -1.10 -5.04 17.71
N ARG A 41 -1.79 -6.18 17.63
CA ARG A 41 -2.84 -6.57 18.57
C ARG A 41 -2.28 -6.82 19.98
N GLU A 42 -1.11 -7.47 20.07
CA GLU A 42 -0.39 -7.69 21.34
C GLU A 42 0.09 -6.37 21.95
N PHE A 43 0.50 -5.40 21.13
CA PHE A 43 0.83 -4.03 21.57
C PHE A 43 -0.38 -3.20 22.04
N GLY A 44 -1.58 -3.77 22.08
CA GLY A 44 -2.79 -3.10 22.57
C GLY A 44 -3.54 -2.28 21.52
N ASP A 45 -3.21 -2.36 20.22
CA ASP A 45 -4.03 -1.72 19.20
C ASP A 45 -5.40 -2.40 19.10
N THR A 46 -6.46 -1.59 19.00
CA THR A 46 -7.77 -2.09 18.55
C THR A 46 -7.68 -2.69 17.15
N HIS A 47 -8.61 -3.58 16.80
CA HIS A 47 -8.70 -4.16 15.45
C HIS A 47 -8.62 -3.08 14.35
N ALA A 48 -9.40 -2.00 14.50
CA ALA A 48 -9.42 -0.90 13.54
C ALA A 48 -8.08 -0.14 13.45
N GLN A 49 -7.37 0.05 14.57
CA GLN A 49 -6.04 0.67 14.56
C GLN A 49 -4.98 -0.23 13.92
N ALA A 50 -4.99 -1.52 14.28
CA ALA A 50 -4.07 -2.51 13.72
C ALA A 50 -4.27 -2.66 12.20
N LEU A 51 -5.53 -2.74 11.74
CA LEU A 51 -5.87 -2.82 10.33
C LEU A 51 -5.41 -1.58 9.55
N ARG A 52 -5.68 -0.36 10.06
CA ARG A 52 -5.19 0.87 9.41
C ARG A 52 -3.66 0.95 9.35
N ARG A 53 -2.95 0.46 10.37
CA ARG A 53 -1.48 0.39 10.34
C ARG A 53 -1.00 -0.62 9.30
N MET A 54 -1.72 -1.71 9.12
CA MET A 54 -1.45 -2.70 8.08
C MET A 54 -1.69 -2.14 6.68
N GLU A 55 -2.83 -1.47 6.45
CA GLU A 55 -3.12 -0.76 5.20
C GLU A 55 -2.00 0.25 4.84
N ARG A 56 -1.59 1.08 5.81
CA ARG A 56 -0.48 2.03 5.60
C ARG A 56 0.86 1.36 5.29
N ARG A 57 1.09 0.17 5.84
CA ARG A 57 2.30 -0.62 5.55
C ARG A 57 2.25 -1.13 4.12
N ILE A 58 1.12 -1.70 3.69
CA ILE A 58 0.92 -2.20 2.33
C ILE A 58 1.07 -1.05 1.32
N ALA A 59 0.43 0.09 1.57
CA ALA A 59 0.54 1.26 0.70
C ALA A 59 2.00 1.71 0.51
N ARG A 60 2.80 1.77 1.59
CA ARG A 60 4.24 2.10 1.51
C ARG A 60 5.04 1.07 0.71
N ILE A 61 4.75 -0.21 0.90
CA ILE A 61 5.42 -1.29 0.17
C ILE A 61 5.10 -1.19 -1.33
N VAL A 62 3.82 -1.08 -1.69
CA VAL A 62 3.36 -0.93 -3.07
C VAL A 62 3.98 0.31 -3.73
N PHE A 63 3.94 1.45 -3.04
CA PHE A 63 4.56 2.67 -3.53
C PHE A 63 6.07 2.53 -3.73
N GLY A 64 6.76 1.86 -2.81
CA GLY A 64 8.18 1.53 -2.94
C GLY A 64 8.46 0.68 -4.18
N HIS A 65 7.67 -0.38 -4.40
CA HIS A 65 7.80 -1.22 -5.60
C HIS A 65 7.51 -0.46 -6.88
N MET A 66 6.46 0.38 -6.92
CA MET A 66 6.15 1.20 -8.08
C MET A 66 7.29 2.16 -8.43
N ARG A 67 7.89 2.82 -7.42
CA ARG A 67 9.01 3.74 -7.64
C ARG A 67 10.26 3.00 -8.12
N THR A 68 10.56 1.83 -7.55
CA THR A 68 11.65 0.98 -8.03
C THR A 68 11.41 0.51 -9.46
N ALA A 69 10.18 0.09 -9.78
CA ALA A 69 9.80 -0.31 -11.13
C ALA A 69 9.94 0.85 -12.12
N GLN A 70 9.48 2.05 -11.76
CA GLN A 70 9.64 3.26 -12.57
C GLN A 70 11.12 3.61 -12.79
N ALA A 71 11.95 3.54 -11.76
CA ALA A 71 13.39 3.78 -11.89
C ALA A 71 14.08 2.73 -12.78
N ASN A 72 13.66 1.47 -12.68
CA ASN A 72 14.17 0.39 -13.53
C ASN A 72 13.72 0.57 -14.98
N TRP A 73 12.46 0.96 -15.19
CA TRP A 73 11.92 1.29 -16.51
C TRP A 73 12.71 2.44 -17.16
N ALA A 74 12.98 3.51 -16.41
CA ALA A 74 13.77 4.63 -16.89
C ALA A 74 15.20 4.24 -17.30
N LYS A 75 15.78 3.21 -16.69
CA LYS A 75 17.11 2.68 -17.06
C LYS A 75 17.07 1.81 -18.32
N GLN A 76 15.93 1.22 -18.65
CA GLN A 76 15.75 0.33 -19.79
C GLN A 76 15.37 1.06 -21.09
N LEU A 77 14.93 2.31 -21.00
CA LEU A 77 14.60 3.11 -22.19
C LEU A 77 15.87 3.49 -22.97
N PRO A 78 15.88 3.31 -24.31
CA PRO A 78 16.92 3.86 -25.17
C PRO A 78 16.99 5.39 -24.99
N LYS A 79 18.20 5.95 -25.03
CA LYS A 79 18.48 7.39 -24.80
C LYS A 79 17.76 8.34 -25.78
N GLU A 80 17.03 7.83 -26.76
CA GLU A 80 16.44 8.59 -27.87
C GLU A 80 15.03 9.15 -27.55
N HIS A 81 14.33 8.63 -26.53
CA HIS A 81 12.97 9.05 -26.16
C HIS A 81 12.92 10.06 -25.00
N SER A 82 13.90 10.95 -24.86
CA SER A 82 13.88 12.02 -23.85
C SER A 82 12.98 13.21 -24.20
N HIS A 83 12.27 13.17 -25.34
CA HIS A 83 11.33 14.21 -25.74
C HIS A 83 10.01 13.60 -26.24
N VAL A 84 9.14 13.18 -25.32
CA VAL A 84 7.72 13.10 -25.63
C VAL A 84 6.98 13.74 -24.47
N GLU A 85 6.42 14.91 -24.74
CA GLU A 85 5.56 15.66 -23.85
C GLU A 85 4.46 14.76 -23.31
N VAL A 86 4.27 14.75 -21.98
CA VAL A 86 3.13 14.05 -21.40
C VAL A 86 2.34 15.02 -20.54
N PHE A 87 1.09 15.21 -20.99
CA PHE A 87 -0.08 15.82 -20.34
C PHE A 87 -0.33 17.32 -20.60
N GLY A 88 -1.05 17.59 -21.70
CA GLY A 88 -1.78 18.83 -21.94
C GLY A 88 -2.86 18.65 -23.02
N ALA A 89 -4.09 18.29 -22.61
CA ALA A 89 -5.36 18.55 -23.28
C ALA A 89 -6.51 18.32 -22.27
#